data_AF-A0A6J5GC25-F1
#
_entry.id   AF-A0A6J5GC25-F1
#
_cell.length_a   1.000
_cell.length_b   1.000
_cell.length_c   1.000
_cell.angle_alpha   90.00
_cell.angle_beta   90.00
_cell.angle_gamma   90.00
#
_symmetry.space_group_name_H-M   'P 1'
#
loop_
_entity.id
_entity.type
_entity.pdbx_description
1 polymer ?
#
loop_
_entity_poly.entity_id
_entity_poly.type
_entity_poly.pdbx_seq_one_letter_code
_entity_poly.pdbx_strand_id
1 'polypeptide(L)' 'MRGIYAEATKLKERFTEHDLRAKCASDAETLEHARALLAHADGKITERVYRRKPERVKPLR' A
#
# COMPACT_ATOMS: atom_id res chain seq x y z
N MET A 1 -0.14 -4.03 21.34
CA MET A 1 0.91 -3.05 21.01
C MET A 1 0.26 -1.75 20.53
N ARG A 2 0.02 -0.79 21.42
CA ARG A 2 -0.49 0.55 21.10
C ARG A 2 0.50 1.56 21.69
N GLY A 3 0.93 2.57 20.93
CA GLY A 3 1.44 3.82 21.52
C GLY A 3 2.81 4.31 21.08
N ILE A 4 3.82 3.45 20.90
CA ILE A 4 5.22 3.92 20.87
C ILE A 4 5.59 4.78 19.64
N TYR A 5 4.98 4.53 18.48
CA TYR A 5 5.41 5.18 17.23
C TYR A 5 4.90 6.62 17.04
N ALA A 6 3.79 7.00 17.69
CA ALA A 6 3.20 8.33 17.47
C ALA A 6 3.98 9.44 18.21
N GLU A 7 4.56 9.14 19.36
CA GLU A 7 5.32 10.12 20.15
C GLU A 7 6.75 10.31 19.61
N ALA A 8 7.32 9.26 19.02
CA ALA A 8 8.67 9.29 18.43
C ALA A 8 8.71 9.80 16.98
N THR A 9 7.56 9.92 16.31
CA THR A 9 7.48 10.28 14.88
C THR A 9 6.45 11.38 14.63
N LYS A 10 6.42 11.92 13.41
CA LYS A 10 5.40 12.91 13.00
C LYS A 10 4.06 12.27 12.61
N LEU A 11 3.84 10.99 12.96
CA LEU A 11 2.59 10.31 12.67
C LEU A 11 1.46 10.90 13.51
N LYS A 12 0.48 11.50 12.83
CA LYS A 12 -0.74 12.02 13.47
C LYS A 12 -1.84 10.96 13.60
N GLU A 13 -1.84 10.01 12.67
CA GLU A 13 -2.83 8.94 12.58
C GLU A 13 -2.22 7.60 12.96
N ARG A 14 -3.08 6.65 13.33
CA ARG A 14 -2.65 5.27 13.58
C ARG A 14 -2.06 4.68 12.30
N PHE A 15 -0.85 4.17 12.43
CA PHE A 15 -0.13 3.48 11.37
C PHE A 15 0.20 2.06 11.79
N THR A 16 0.02 1.11 10.88
CA THR A 16 0.22 -0.32 11.14
C THR A 16 1.12 -0.95 10.08
N GLU A 17 1.59 -2.17 10.33
CA GLU A 17 2.35 -2.94 9.35
C GLU A 17 1.57 -3.22 8.06
N HIS A 18 0.23 -3.29 8.14
CA HIS A 18 -0.62 -3.43 6.95
C HIS A 18 -0.56 -2.19 6.05
N ASP A 19 -0.32 -1.01 6.62
CA ASP A 19 -0.17 0.24 5.88
C ASP A 19 1.18 0.30 5.17
N LEU A 20 2.25 -0.25 5.77
CA LEU A 20 3.53 -0.46 5.09
C LEU A 20 3.39 -1.40 3.89
N ARG A 21 2.69 -2.53 4.06
CA ARG A 21 2.41 -3.46 2.96
C ARG A 21 1.63 -2.78 1.83
N ALA A 22 0.60 -2.00 2.16
CA ALA A 22 -0.17 -1.26 1.16
C ALA A 22 0.66 -0.18 0.46
N LYS A 23 1.52 0.54 1.20
CA LYS A 23 2.43 1.52 0.62
C LYS A 23 3.40 0.85 -0.38
N CYS A 24 4.01 -0.26 0.01
CA CYS A 24 4.91 -1.03 -0.85
C CYS A 24 4.22 -1.49 -2.15
N ALA A 25 3.04 -2.10 -2.05
CA ALA A 25 2.27 -2.54 -3.22
C ALA A 25 1.79 -1.38 -4.10
N SER A 26 1.48 -0.23 -3.50
CA SER A 26 1.04 0.98 -4.22
C SER A 26 2.17 1.68 -4.98
N ASP A 27 3.41 1.51 -4.54
CA ASP A 27 4.59 2.09 -5.21
C ASP A 27 5.14 1.19 -6.32
N ALA A 28 4.81 -0.11 -6.31
CA ALA A 28 5.15 -1.02 -7.39
C ALA A 28 4.46 -0.61 -8.70
N GLU A 29 5.22 -0.65 -9.80
CA GLU A 29 4.77 -0.22 -11.11
C GLU A 29 3.62 -1.08 -11.66
N THR A 30 3.68 -2.39 -11.44
CA THR A 30 2.72 -3.36 -11.98
C THR A 30 2.01 -4.14 -10.88
N LEU A 31 0.79 -4.61 -11.18
CA LEU A 31 0.01 -5.46 -10.27
C LEU A 31 0.75 -6.78 -9.96
N GLU A 32 1.43 -7.36 -10.94
CA GLU A 32 2.20 -8.59 -10.75
C GLU A 32 3.39 -8.40 -9.80
N HIS A 33 4.13 -7.28 -9.94
CA HIS A 33 5.21 -6.98 -9.01
C HIS A 33 4.68 -6.76 -7.59
N ALA A 34 3.58 -6.00 -7.45
CA ALA A 34 2.91 -5.81 -6.16
C ALA A 34 2.46 -7.14 -5.53
N ARG A 35 1.85 -8.04 -6.32
CA ARG A 35 1.41 -9.37 -5.87
C ARG A 35 2.58 -10.21 -5.37
N ALA A 36 3.69 -10.21 -6.10
CA ALA A 36 4.90 -10.94 -5.75
C ALA A 36 5.50 -10.43 -4.42
N LEU A 37 5.61 -9.11 -4.24
CA LEU A 37 6.10 -8.49 -2.99
C LEU A 37 5.27 -8.88 -1.77
N LEU A 38 3.96 -9.05 -1.95
CA LEU A 38 3.05 -9.42 -0.86
C LEU A 38 2.86 -10.93 -0.68
N ALA A 39 3.47 -11.74 -1.55
CA ALA A 39 3.31 -13.20 -1.61
C ALA A 39 1.85 -13.66 -1.72
N HIS A 40 1.02 -12.92 -2.46
CA HIS A 40 -0.38 -13.32 -2.69
C HIS A 40 -0.49 -14.35 -3.82
N ALA A 41 -1.38 -15.32 -3.63
CA ALA A 41 -1.68 -16.34 -4.64
C ALA A 41 -2.32 -15.75 -5.91
N ASP A 42 -3.15 -14.71 -5.76
CA ASP A 42 -3.76 -13.98 -6.87
C ASP A 42 -3.64 -12.45 -6.71
N GLY A 43 -3.88 -11.73 -7.80
CA GLY A 43 -3.80 -10.26 -7.83
C GLY A 43 -5.04 -9.55 -7.26
N LYS A 44 -6.18 -10.23 -7.08
CA LYS A 44 -7.47 -9.59 -6.77
C LYS A 44 -7.44 -8.89 -5.40
N ILE A 45 -6.84 -9.54 -4.40
CA ILE A 45 -6.67 -8.95 -3.07
C ILE A 45 -5.64 -7.81 -3.09
N THR A 46 -4.55 -7.98 -3.84
CA THR A 46 -3.53 -6.93 -4.00
C THR A 46 -4.13 -5.66 -4.60
N GLU A 47 -4.88 -5.80 -5.69
CA GLU A 47 -5.52 -4.69 -6.38
C GLU A 47 -6.58 -4.00 -5.51
N ARG A 48 -7.48 -4.78 -4.90
CA ARG A 48 -8.60 -4.22 -4.13
C ARG A 48 -8.19 -3.56 -2.82
N VAL A 49 -7.19 -4.12 -2.10
CA VAL A 49 -6.91 -3.75 -0.70
C VAL A 49 -5.57 -3.04 -0.53
N TYR A 50 -4.57 -3.39 -1.33
CA TYR A 50 -3.19 -2.95 -1.13
C TYR A 50 -2.74 -1.90 -2.16
N ARG A 51 -3.34 -1.82 -3.35
CA ARG A 51 -3.13 -0.74 -4.33
C ARG A 51 -4.01 0.47 -4.01
N ARG A 52 -3.64 1.22 -2.96
CA ARG A 52 -4.43 2.36 -2.44
C ARG A 52 -4.13 3.68 -3.17
N LYS A 53 -3.01 3.77 -3.88
CA LYS A 53 -2.64 4.98 -4.65
C LYS A 53 -3.57 5.14 -5.86
N PRO A 54 -4.07 6.34 -6.13
CA PRO A 54 -4.90 6.58 -7.30
C PRO A 54 -4.13 6.29 -8.59
N GLU A 55 -4.85 5.80 -9.59
CA GLU A 55 -4.29 5.61 -10.93
C GLU A 55 -3.93 6.96 -11.55
N ARG A 56 -2.71 7.05 -12.10
CA ARG A 56 -2.28 8.22 -12.87
C ARG A 56 -2.74 8.04 -14.31
N VAL A 57 -3.82 8.70 -14.69
CA VAL A 57 -4.35 8.68 -16.05
C VAL A 57 -3.90 9.91 -16.84
N LYS A 58 -3.67 9.74 -18.15
CA LYS A 58 -3.57 10.87 -19.08
C LYS A 58 -4.96 11.13 -19.66
N PRO A 59 -5.54 12.32 -19.47
CA PRO A 59 -6.82 12.67 -20.08
C PRO A 59 -6.77 12.57 -21.61
N LEU A 60 -7.89 12.18 -22.22
CA LEU A 60 -8.08 12.31 -23.67
C LEU A 60 -8.11 13.80 -24.03
N ARG A 61 -7.53 14.14 -25.18
CA ARG A 61 -7.36 15.51 -25.66
C ARG A 61 -8.61 16.03 -26.33
#